data_AF-A0A7X3AT34-F1
#
_entry.id   AF-A0A7X3AT34-F1
#
_cell.length_a   1.000
_cell.length_b   1.000
_cell.length_c   1.000
_cell.angle_alpha   90.00
_cell.angle_beta   90.00
_cell.angle_gamma   90.00
#
_symmetry.space_group_name_H-M   'P 1'
#
loop_
_entity.id
_entity.type
_entity.pdbx_description
1 polymer ?
#
loop_
_entity_poly.entity_id
_entity_poly.type
_entity_poly.pdbx_seq_one_letter_code
_entity_poly.pdbx_strand_id
1 'polypeptide(L)'
;MADGRRGAALDLFRLAAVVLLYLPLNWYNGGYGPAEWVKKLLLDGTFYHLWYFPGVILGVLVARGLLRLGSRTALTAAGLLYLVGLGGDSYYGLTCQLPALEALYGEIFQIFAYTRNGLFFTPLFLLLGAAGVRWSVRTSAAGLCAAFAAMTAEGLWLHGLQVQRHDSMYMLLPLVMVCLFSLLLGLNRGERRSCRKLSSLIYVLHPWCIVLVRGGAEVLGLEGPLVENSMGHFLAVLASSAAASWALWLAWSRRPLKRSNKG
;
A
#
# COMPACT_ATOMS: atom_id res chain seq x y z
N MET A 1 -27.44 10.70 9.39
CA MET A 1 -27.24 10.70 7.92
C MET A 1 -26.47 11.92 7.39
N ALA A 2 -26.61 13.13 7.98
CA ALA A 2 -25.90 14.34 7.54
C ALA A 2 -24.39 14.37 7.92
N ASP A 3 -24.01 13.74 9.03
CA ASP A 3 -22.62 13.69 9.52
C ASP A 3 -21.71 12.81 8.63
N GLY A 4 -22.23 11.67 8.18
CA GLY A 4 -21.51 10.76 7.27
C GLY A 4 -21.23 11.35 5.87
N ARG A 5 -22.11 12.22 5.35
CA ARG A 5 -21.88 12.88 4.04
C ARG A 5 -20.80 13.95 4.12
N ARG A 6 -20.71 14.68 5.24
CA ARG A 6 -19.64 15.68 5.47
C ARG A 6 -18.27 15.00 5.63
N GLY A 7 -18.22 13.87 6.33
CA GLY A 7 -17.00 13.05 6.45
C GLY A 7 -16.51 12.55 5.08
N ALA A 8 -17.39 11.96 4.28
CA ALA A 8 -17.04 11.45 2.95
C ALA A 8 -16.54 12.55 2.00
N ALA A 9 -17.16 13.73 2.02
CA ALA A 9 -16.72 14.87 1.21
C ALA A 9 -15.32 15.39 1.63
N LEU A 10 -15.04 15.43 2.94
CA LEU A 10 -13.73 15.80 3.47
C LEU A 10 -12.64 14.79 3.09
N ASP A 11 -12.96 13.50 3.09
CA ASP A 11 -12.01 12.46 2.71
C ASP A 11 -11.75 12.44 1.19
N LEU A 12 -12.78 12.70 0.38
CA LEU A 12 -12.63 12.88 -1.06
C LEU A 12 -11.77 14.12 -1.39
N PHE A 13 -11.97 15.21 -0.67
CA PHE A 13 -11.15 16.42 -0.81
C PHE A 13 -9.67 16.15 -0.48
N ARG A 14 -9.39 15.38 0.59
CA ARG A 14 -8.02 14.99 0.94
C ARG A 14 -7.39 14.12 -0.15
N LEU A 15 -8.14 13.16 -0.69
CA LEU A 15 -7.67 12.34 -1.79
C LEU A 15 -7.33 13.20 -3.02
N ALA A 16 -8.22 14.10 -3.40
CA ALA A 16 -7.99 15.03 -4.50
C ALA A 16 -6.75 15.90 -4.26
N ALA A 17 -6.57 16.44 -3.05
CA ALA A 17 -5.40 17.23 -2.70
C ALA A 17 -4.09 16.43 -2.82
N VAL A 18 -4.08 15.15 -2.41
CA VAL A 18 -2.91 14.28 -2.59
C VAL A 18 -2.67 14.00 -4.07
N VAL A 19 -3.70 13.71 -4.86
CA VAL A 19 -3.53 13.52 -6.32
C VAL A 19 -2.95 14.76 -6.99
N LEU A 20 -3.45 15.95 -6.63
CA LEU A 20 -2.95 17.23 -7.15
C LEU A 20 -1.50 17.49 -6.74
N LEU A 21 -1.11 17.12 -5.53
CA LEU A 21 0.28 17.23 -5.06
C LEU A 21 1.25 16.45 -5.97
N TYR A 22 0.81 15.35 -6.59
CA TYR A 22 1.64 14.53 -7.49
C TYR A 22 1.54 14.91 -8.96
N LEU A 23 0.68 15.86 -9.32
CA LEU A 23 0.49 16.27 -10.71
C LEU A 23 1.78 16.78 -11.39
N PRO A 24 2.65 17.57 -10.73
CA PRO A 24 3.92 17.98 -11.34
C PRO A 24 4.84 16.81 -11.66
N LEU A 25 4.91 15.79 -10.79
CA LEU A 25 5.72 14.59 -11.03
C LEU A 25 5.13 13.72 -12.14
N ASN A 26 3.80 13.64 -12.23
CA ASN A 26 3.13 12.96 -13.33
C ASN A 26 3.43 13.63 -14.67
N TRP A 27 3.44 14.97 -14.71
CA TRP A 27 3.82 15.72 -15.90
C TRP A 27 5.30 15.52 -16.26
N TYR A 28 6.19 15.58 -15.26
CA TYR A 28 7.61 15.32 -15.43
C TYR A 28 7.88 13.92 -16.01
N ASN A 29 7.09 12.91 -15.61
CA ASN A 29 7.16 11.55 -16.14
C ASN A 29 6.49 11.35 -17.51
N GLY A 30 6.19 12.43 -18.25
CA GLY A 30 5.62 12.37 -19.60
C GLY A 30 4.09 12.50 -19.67
N GLY A 31 3.40 12.65 -18.54
CA GLY A 31 1.94 12.75 -18.48
C GLY A 31 1.22 11.46 -18.86
N TYR A 32 -0.11 11.52 -18.90
CA TYR A 32 -0.96 10.37 -19.25
C TYR A 32 -2.05 10.79 -20.25
N GLY A 33 -2.44 9.86 -21.12
CA GLY A 33 -3.61 10.06 -22.00
C GLY A 33 -4.93 10.06 -21.23
N PRO A 34 -6.04 10.55 -21.80
CA PRO A 34 -7.33 10.64 -21.10
C PRO A 34 -7.85 9.29 -20.57
N ALA A 35 -7.75 8.22 -21.36
CA ALA A 35 -8.17 6.87 -20.94
C ALA A 35 -7.28 6.31 -19.80
N GLU A 36 -5.98 6.59 -19.86
CA GLU A 36 -5.03 6.17 -18.84
C GLU A 36 -5.26 6.92 -17.52
N TRP A 37 -5.61 8.21 -17.57
CA TRP A 37 -6.03 8.97 -16.38
C TRP A 37 -7.23 8.31 -15.68
N VAL A 38 -8.23 7.88 -16.44
CA VAL A 38 -9.40 7.17 -15.89
C VAL A 38 -8.97 5.86 -15.24
N LYS A 39 -8.16 5.05 -15.94
CA LYS A 39 -7.62 3.79 -15.40
C LYS A 39 -6.83 4.01 -14.10
N LYS A 40 -5.93 5.00 -14.06
CA LYS A 40 -5.12 5.33 -12.88
C LYS A 40 -5.95 5.87 -11.71
N LEU A 41 -6.95 6.71 -11.97
CA LEU A 41 -7.80 7.24 -10.91
C LEU A 41 -8.68 6.16 -10.28
N LEU A 42 -9.18 5.22 -11.09
CA LEU A 42 -10.14 4.22 -10.65
C LEU A 42 -9.52 2.92 -10.15
N LEU A 43 -8.35 2.52 -10.67
CA LEU A 43 -7.80 1.17 -10.48
C LEU A 43 -6.35 1.20 -9.96
N ASP A 44 -5.43 1.86 -10.68
CA ASP A 44 -3.99 1.67 -10.45
C ASP A 44 -3.34 2.69 -9.50
N GLY A 45 -4.02 3.80 -9.21
CA GLY A 45 -3.45 4.96 -8.56
C GLY A 45 -2.72 5.89 -9.53
N THR A 46 -2.77 7.19 -9.26
CA THR A 46 -2.10 8.22 -10.09
C THR A 46 -0.59 8.29 -9.85
N PHE A 47 -0.09 7.61 -8.81
CA PHE A 47 1.32 7.41 -8.51
C PHE A 47 1.50 6.08 -7.80
N TYR A 48 2.72 5.52 -7.78
CA TYR A 48 2.96 4.12 -7.39
C TYR A 48 2.46 3.72 -5.99
N HIS A 49 2.41 4.66 -5.04
CA HIS A 49 1.91 4.41 -3.68
C HIS A 49 0.42 4.74 -3.57
N LEU A 50 -0.15 5.56 -4.45
CA LEU A 50 -1.54 6.00 -4.36
C LEU A 50 -2.55 4.92 -4.77
N TRP A 51 -2.10 3.79 -5.29
CA TRP A 51 -2.95 2.65 -5.66
C TRP A 51 -3.81 2.13 -4.50
N TYR A 52 -3.36 2.28 -3.25
CA TYR A 52 -4.09 1.81 -2.07
C TYR A 52 -5.49 2.45 -1.95
N PHE A 53 -5.69 3.68 -2.44
CA PHE A 53 -6.99 4.36 -2.35
C PHE A 53 -8.07 3.69 -3.22
N PRO A 54 -7.93 3.62 -4.56
CA PRO A 54 -8.87 2.86 -5.39
C PRO A 54 -8.89 1.37 -5.01
N GLY A 55 -7.74 0.81 -4.64
CA GLY A 55 -7.61 -0.57 -4.21
C GLY A 55 -8.48 -0.92 -3.01
N VAL A 56 -8.50 -0.09 -1.95
CA VAL A 56 -9.35 -0.30 -0.78
C VAL A 56 -10.82 -0.12 -1.11
N ILE A 57 -11.20 0.85 -1.95
CA ILE A 57 -12.60 1.03 -2.37
C ILE A 57 -13.11 -0.23 -3.06
N LEU A 58 -12.40 -0.70 -4.09
CA LEU A 58 -12.74 -1.91 -4.81
C LEU A 58 -12.72 -3.13 -3.88
N GLY A 59 -11.68 -3.27 -3.07
CA GLY A 59 -11.51 -4.39 -2.15
C GLY A 59 -12.62 -4.49 -1.12
N VAL A 60 -13.11 -3.36 -0.60
CA VAL A 60 -14.26 -3.33 0.32
C VAL A 60 -15.53 -3.77 -0.40
N LEU A 61 -15.77 -3.31 -1.63
CA LEU A 61 -16.95 -3.73 -2.40
C LEU A 61 -16.94 -5.24 -2.66
N VAL A 62 -15.79 -5.79 -3.07
CA VAL A 62 -15.61 -7.23 -3.30
C VAL A 62 -15.75 -8.01 -2.01
N ALA A 63 -15.03 -7.63 -0.94
CA ALA A 63 -15.09 -8.32 0.34
C ALA A 63 -16.52 -8.33 0.92
N ARG A 64 -17.24 -7.20 0.84
CA ARG A 64 -18.64 -7.13 1.28
C ARG A 64 -19.57 -7.98 0.42
N GLY A 65 -19.34 -8.05 -0.89
CA GLY A 65 -20.08 -8.92 -1.80
C GLY A 65 -19.88 -10.39 -1.42
N LEU A 66 -18.62 -10.81 -1.24
CA LEU A 66 -18.25 -12.16 -0.84
C LEU A 66 -18.82 -12.55 0.53
N LEU A 67 -18.82 -11.62 1.50
CA LEU A 67 -19.38 -11.87 2.84
C LEU A 67 -20.88 -12.21 2.83
N ARG A 68 -21.63 -11.81 1.79
CA ARG A 68 -23.05 -12.22 1.64
C ARG A 68 -23.21 -13.72 1.43
N LEU A 69 -22.15 -14.41 0.97
CA LEU A 69 -22.12 -15.86 0.76
C LEU A 69 -21.68 -16.62 2.03
N GLY A 70 -21.41 -15.91 3.13
CA GLY A 70 -20.91 -16.45 4.39
C GLY A 70 -19.38 -16.32 4.55
N SER A 71 -18.92 -16.17 5.79
CA SER A 71 -17.52 -15.83 6.09
C SER A 71 -16.49 -16.85 5.61
N ARG A 72 -16.83 -18.15 5.69
CA ARG A 72 -15.93 -19.22 5.22
C ARG A 72 -15.75 -19.16 3.70
N THR A 73 -16.88 -19.12 2.96
CA THR A 73 -16.90 -18.98 1.51
C THR A 73 -16.17 -17.70 1.06
N ALA A 74 -16.37 -16.59 1.78
CA ALA A 74 -15.71 -15.34 1.48
C ALA A 74 -14.18 -15.42 1.60
N LEU A 75 -13.67 -16.02 2.68
CA LEU A 75 -12.23 -16.23 2.86
C LEU A 75 -11.65 -17.18 1.81
N THR A 76 -12.36 -18.27 1.48
CA THR A 76 -11.92 -19.19 0.41
C THR A 76 -11.87 -18.48 -0.93
N ALA A 77 -12.92 -17.76 -1.31
CA ALA A 77 -12.96 -17.02 -2.57
C ALA A 77 -11.88 -15.94 -2.64
N ALA A 78 -11.67 -15.18 -1.56
CA ALA A 78 -10.61 -14.17 -1.51
C ALA A 78 -9.21 -14.79 -1.52
N GLY A 79 -9.02 -15.97 -0.92
CA GLY A 79 -7.80 -16.76 -1.02
C GLY A 79 -7.51 -17.19 -2.45
N LEU A 80 -8.53 -17.68 -3.19
CA LEU A 80 -8.38 -18.02 -4.60
C LEU A 80 -8.04 -16.79 -5.46
N LEU A 81 -8.72 -15.66 -5.23
CA LEU A 81 -8.37 -14.40 -5.90
C LEU A 81 -6.92 -13.99 -5.61
N TYR A 82 -6.46 -14.16 -4.36
CA TYR A 82 -5.07 -13.90 -3.99
C TYR A 82 -4.08 -14.81 -4.72
N LEU A 83 -4.38 -16.10 -4.86
CA LEU A 83 -3.54 -17.03 -5.61
C LEU A 83 -3.46 -16.67 -7.10
N VAL A 84 -4.58 -16.26 -7.71
CA VAL A 84 -4.57 -15.70 -9.08
C VAL A 84 -3.68 -14.47 -9.14
N GLY A 85 -3.77 -13.57 -8.15
CA GLY A 85 -2.92 -12.39 -8.11
C GLY A 85 -1.44 -12.72 -7.93
N LEU A 86 -1.12 -13.71 -7.09
CA LEU A 86 0.23 -14.18 -6.81
C LEU A 86 0.92 -14.69 -8.08
N GLY A 87 0.19 -15.44 -8.90
CA GLY A 87 0.68 -15.89 -10.20
C GLY A 87 0.96 -14.72 -11.17
N GLY A 88 0.28 -13.59 -11.06
CA GLY A 88 0.57 -12.41 -11.90
C GLY A 88 1.70 -11.52 -11.38
N ASP A 89 2.23 -11.80 -10.18
CA ASP A 89 3.19 -10.94 -9.46
C ASP A 89 4.52 -11.69 -9.25
N SER A 90 4.83 -12.10 -8.01
CA SER A 90 6.09 -12.79 -7.68
C SER A 90 6.25 -14.18 -8.31
N TYR A 91 5.17 -14.83 -8.75
CA TYR A 91 5.23 -16.17 -9.35
C TYR A 91 5.04 -16.15 -10.88
N TYR A 92 5.11 -14.98 -11.52
CA TYR A 92 4.80 -14.79 -12.94
C TYR A 92 5.61 -15.66 -13.89
N GLY A 93 6.93 -15.69 -13.76
CA GLY A 93 7.80 -16.51 -14.60
C GLY A 93 7.62 -18.01 -14.44
N LEU A 94 7.00 -18.47 -13.34
CA LEU A 94 6.63 -19.87 -13.14
C LEU A 94 5.26 -20.19 -13.76
N THR A 95 4.30 -19.28 -13.60
CA THR A 95 2.92 -19.48 -14.11
C THR A 95 2.82 -19.32 -15.63
N CYS A 96 3.57 -18.39 -16.22
CA CYS A 96 3.53 -18.15 -17.67
C CYS A 96 4.24 -19.21 -18.51
N GLN A 97 4.80 -20.25 -17.89
CA GLN A 97 5.22 -21.45 -18.61
C GLN A 97 4.03 -22.20 -19.23
N LEU A 98 2.82 -21.94 -18.74
CA LEU A 98 1.57 -22.45 -19.30
C LEU A 98 0.94 -21.39 -20.23
N PRO A 99 0.79 -21.65 -21.54
CA PRO A 99 0.29 -20.66 -22.50
C PRO A 99 -1.08 -20.09 -22.17
N ALA A 100 -1.96 -20.91 -21.56
CA ALA A 100 -3.29 -20.46 -21.15
C ALA A 100 -3.23 -19.41 -20.02
N LEU A 101 -2.28 -19.53 -19.09
CA LEU A 101 -2.09 -18.57 -18.01
C LEU A 101 -1.41 -17.30 -18.51
N GLU A 102 -0.44 -17.41 -19.41
CA GLU A 102 0.18 -16.25 -20.05
C GLU A 102 -0.86 -15.39 -20.78
N ALA A 103 -1.72 -16.02 -21.59
CA ALA A 103 -2.81 -15.32 -22.28
C ALA A 103 -3.78 -14.64 -21.28
N LEU A 104 -4.18 -15.35 -20.22
CA LEU A 104 -5.03 -14.80 -19.17
C LEU A 104 -4.41 -13.56 -18.51
N TYR A 105 -3.13 -13.62 -18.14
CA TYR A 105 -2.45 -12.47 -17.54
C TYR A 105 -2.26 -11.32 -18.53
N GLY A 106 -2.08 -11.61 -19.82
CA GLY A 106 -2.10 -10.62 -20.89
C GLY A 106 -3.38 -9.77 -20.86
N GLU A 107 -4.54 -10.41 -20.75
CA GLU A 107 -5.83 -9.72 -20.64
C GLU A 107 -5.98 -8.95 -19.32
N ILE A 108 -5.55 -9.54 -18.20
CA ILE A 108 -5.56 -8.86 -16.89
C ILE A 108 -4.75 -7.57 -16.96
N PHE A 109 -3.57 -7.59 -17.59
CA PHE A 109 -2.68 -6.43 -17.66
C PHE A 109 -3.18 -5.31 -18.59
N GLN A 110 -4.12 -5.60 -19.50
CA GLN A 110 -4.84 -4.55 -20.23
C GLN A 110 -5.70 -3.71 -19.29
N ILE A 111 -6.31 -4.34 -18.28
CA ILE A 111 -7.25 -3.67 -17.35
C ILE A 111 -6.53 -3.09 -16.13
N PHE A 112 -5.62 -3.85 -15.52
CA PHE A 112 -4.87 -3.45 -14.33
C PHE A 112 -3.38 -3.37 -14.65
N ALA A 113 -2.67 -2.38 -14.11
CA ALA A 113 -1.21 -2.35 -14.29
C ALA A 113 -0.52 -3.55 -13.61
N TYR A 114 -1.07 -4.00 -12.47
CA TYR A 114 -0.51 -5.06 -11.63
C TYR A 114 -1.62 -5.93 -11.04
N THR A 115 -1.30 -7.16 -10.66
CA THR A 115 -2.22 -8.01 -9.89
C THR A 115 -2.27 -7.66 -8.41
N ARG A 116 -1.25 -6.97 -7.87
CA ARG A 116 -1.33 -6.31 -6.56
C ARG A 116 -2.29 -5.12 -6.63
N ASN A 117 -3.58 -5.41 -6.56
CA ASN A 117 -4.65 -4.45 -6.76
C ASN A 117 -5.88 -4.71 -5.86
N GLY A 118 -6.90 -3.88 -6.01
CA GLY A 118 -8.12 -3.95 -5.22
C GLY A 118 -8.96 -5.22 -5.38
N LEU A 119 -8.76 -6.00 -6.45
CA LEU A 119 -9.51 -7.23 -6.72
C LEU A 119 -8.78 -8.48 -6.21
N PHE A 120 -7.52 -8.68 -6.58
CA PHE A 120 -6.81 -9.92 -6.25
C PHE A 120 -6.11 -9.86 -4.89
N PHE A 121 -5.64 -8.69 -4.47
CA PHE A 121 -4.86 -8.56 -3.23
C PHE A 121 -5.73 -8.15 -2.04
N THR A 122 -6.43 -7.01 -2.17
CA THR A 122 -7.06 -6.34 -1.04
C THR A 122 -8.16 -7.13 -0.30
N PRO A 123 -9.07 -7.88 -0.97
CA PRO A 123 -10.18 -8.53 -0.28
C PRO A 123 -9.74 -9.53 0.79
N LEU A 124 -8.67 -10.30 0.53
CA LEU A 124 -8.16 -11.28 1.48
C LEU A 124 -7.74 -10.60 2.78
N PHE A 125 -6.91 -9.55 2.71
CA PHE A 125 -6.42 -8.87 3.91
C PHE A 125 -7.52 -8.13 4.68
N LEU A 126 -8.53 -7.58 3.99
CA LEU A 126 -9.71 -7.01 4.64
C LEU A 126 -10.49 -8.07 5.42
N LEU A 127 -10.70 -9.25 4.83
CA LEU A 127 -11.42 -10.34 5.49
C LEU A 127 -10.61 -10.96 6.63
N LEU A 128 -9.29 -11.10 6.49
CA LEU A 128 -8.40 -11.54 7.57
C LEU A 128 -8.41 -10.55 8.74
N GLY A 129 -8.37 -9.25 8.45
CA GLY A 129 -8.51 -8.21 9.47
C GLY A 129 -9.88 -8.25 10.16
N ALA A 130 -10.96 -8.45 9.39
CA ALA A 130 -12.32 -8.55 9.91
C ALA A 130 -12.55 -9.83 10.74
N ALA A 131 -11.88 -10.94 10.38
CA ALA A 131 -11.93 -12.19 11.15
C ALA A 131 -11.36 -12.01 12.57
N GLY A 132 -10.45 -11.04 12.76
CA GLY A 132 -10.05 -10.57 14.09
C GLY A 132 -9.45 -11.65 14.98
N VAL A 133 -8.67 -12.56 14.41
CA VAL A 133 -8.00 -13.65 15.13
C VAL A 133 -7.12 -13.08 16.25
N ARG A 134 -7.27 -13.61 17.46
CA ARG A 134 -6.51 -13.17 18.65
C ARG A 134 -5.83 -14.36 19.32
N TRP A 135 -4.51 -14.40 19.19
CA TRP A 135 -3.63 -15.28 19.97
C TRP A 135 -2.94 -14.48 21.08
N SER A 136 -2.21 -15.18 21.95
CA SER A 136 -1.37 -14.50 22.95
C SER A 136 -0.33 -13.59 22.26
N VAL A 137 0.10 -12.52 22.93
CA VAL A 137 1.16 -11.62 22.42
C VAL A 137 2.42 -12.40 22.10
N ARG A 138 2.82 -13.34 22.96
CA ARG A 138 4.01 -14.18 22.77
C ARG A 138 3.88 -15.05 21.51
N THR A 139 2.75 -15.72 21.34
CA THR A 139 2.48 -16.57 20.16
C THR A 139 2.45 -15.73 18.88
N SER A 140 1.80 -14.56 18.93
CA SER A 140 1.68 -13.67 17.77
C SER A 140 3.04 -13.11 17.36
N ALA A 141 3.88 -12.70 18.33
CA ALA A 141 5.23 -12.21 18.06
C ALA A 141 6.15 -13.32 17.52
N ALA A 142 6.13 -14.52 18.14
CA ALA A 142 6.92 -15.65 17.66
C ALA A 142 6.49 -16.08 16.25
N GLY A 143 5.18 -16.19 16.02
CA GLY A 143 4.60 -16.49 14.71
C GLY A 143 4.94 -15.44 13.67
N LEU A 144 4.91 -14.14 14.04
CA LEU A 144 5.32 -13.05 13.16
C LEU A 144 6.79 -13.19 12.75
N CYS A 145 7.70 -13.40 13.71
CA CYS A 145 9.11 -13.59 13.40
C CYS A 145 9.35 -14.81 12.49
N ALA A 146 8.72 -15.95 12.81
CA ALA A 146 8.87 -17.17 12.03
C ALA A 146 8.30 -17.02 10.61
N ALA A 147 7.07 -16.50 10.47
CA ALA A 147 6.42 -16.29 9.18
C ALA A 147 7.17 -15.24 8.34
N PHE A 148 7.69 -14.18 8.96
CA PHE A 148 8.46 -13.16 8.26
C PHE A 148 9.81 -13.69 7.77
N ALA A 149 10.50 -14.50 8.58
CA ALA A 149 11.73 -15.18 8.16
C ALA A 149 11.47 -16.14 6.99
N ALA A 150 10.39 -16.92 7.06
CA ALA A 150 10.00 -17.84 5.99
C ALA A 150 9.59 -17.08 4.71
N MET A 151 8.84 -15.98 4.82
CA MET A 151 8.49 -15.13 3.68
C MET A 151 9.73 -14.45 3.07
N THR A 152 10.69 -14.06 3.90
CA THR A 152 11.98 -13.54 3.42
C THR A 152 12.73 -14.60 2.62
N ALA A 153 12.76 -15.85 3.11
CA ALA A 153 13.35 -16.95 2.39
C ALA A 153 12.63 -17.22 1.06
N GLU A 154 11.29 -17.18 1.05
CA GLU A 154 10.48 -17.26 -0.18
C GLU A 154 10.85 -16.15 -1.17
N GLY A 155 10.95 -14.91 -0.72
CA GLY A 155 11.31 -13.77 -1.58
C GLY A 155 12.72 -13.87 -2.14
N LEU A 156 13.71 -14.25 -1.32
CA LEU A 156 15.08 -14.47 -1.78
C LEU A 156 15.19 -15.62 -2.77
N TRP A 157 14.41 -16.69 -2.57
CA TRP A 157 14.35 -17.81 -3.51
C TRP A 157 13.78 -17.39 -4.87
N LEU A 158 12.63 -16.71 -4.89
CA LEU A 158 12.01 -16.22 -6.13
C LEU A 158 12.89 -15.17 -6.83
N HIS A 159 13.55 -14.32 -6.07
CA HIS A 159 14.53 -13.37 -6.61
C HIS A 159 15.71 -14.08 -7.24
N GLY A 160 16.27 -15.10 -6.58
CA GLY A 160 17.36 -15.92 -7.14
C GLY A 160 16.97 -16.62 -8.46
N LEU A 161 15.69 -16.97 -8.63
CA LEU A 161 15.15 -17.52 -9.87
C LEU A 161 14.89 -16.46 -10.96
N GLN A 162 14.86 -15.17 -10.62
CA GLN A 162 14.53 -14.07 -11.54
C GLN A 162 13.17 -14.25 -12.25
N VAL A 163 12.21 -14.89 -11.59
CA VAL A 163 10.87 -15.18 -12.13
C VAL A 163 9.83 -14.11 -11.77
N GLN A 164 10.19 -13.19 -10.88
CA GLN A 164 9.26 -12.18 -10.37
C GLN A 164 9.03 -11.11 -11.42
N ARG A 165 7.77 -10.85 -11.77
CA ARG A 165 7.42 -9.63 -12.51
C ARG A 165 7.47 -8.42 -11.57
N HIS A 166 6.95 -8.63 -10.36
CA HIS A 166 7.05 -7.72 -9.22
C HIS A 166 7.26 -8.56 -7.96
N ASP A 167 7.76 -7.93 -6.89
CA ASP A 167 8.21 -8.57 -5.65
C ASP A 167 7.27 -8.25 -4.47
N SER A 168 5.96 -8.17 -4.72
CA SER A 168 5.02 -7.54 -3.80
C SER A 168 3.95 -8.47 -3.21
N MET A 169 3.77 -9.66 -3.76
CA MET A 169 2.85 -10.69 -3.25
C MET A 169 3.63 -11.97 -2.94
N TYR A 170 3.36 -12.60 -1.80
CA TYR A 170 4.06 -13.83 -1.37
C TYR A 170 3.07 -14.81 -0.78
N MET A 171 3.27 -16.11 -0.99
CA MET A 171 2.41 -17.15 -0.45
C MET A 171 2.33 -17.09 1.08
N LEU A 172 3.42 -16.71 1.75
CA LEU A 172 3.49 -16.59 3.21
C LEU A 172 3.03 -15.22 3.75
N LEU A 173 2.78 -14.23 2.88
CA LEU A 173 2.34 -12.90 3.31
C LEU A 173 1.01 -12.91 4.09
N PRO A 174 -0.05 -13.67 3.68
CA PRO A 174 -1.26 -13.78 4.49
C PRO A 174 -0.99 -14.27 5.92
N LEU A 175 -0.09 -15.22 6.10
CA LEU A 175 0.28 -15.73 7.42
C LEU A 175 0.98 -14.65 8.26
N VAL A 176 1.96 -13.94 7.68
CA VAL A 176 2.62 -12.79 8.30
C VAL A 176 1.58 -11.78 8.79
N MET A 177 0.60 -11.46 7.93
CA MET A 177 -0.44 -10.47 8.25
C MET A 177 -1.39 -10.93 9.35
N VAL A 178 -1.78 -12.21 9.41
CA VAL A 178 -2.59 -12.73 10.52
C VAL A 178 -1.84 -12.64 11.85
N CYS A 179 -0.56 -13.01 11.88
CA CYS A 179 0.28 -12.86 13.08
C CYS A 179 0.42 -11.40 13.50
N LEU A 180 0.65 -10.50 12.53
CA LEU A 180 0.74 -9.07 12.76
C LEU A 180 -0.58 -8.49 13.31
N PHE A 181 -1.71 -8.81 12.68
CA PHE A 181 -3.02 -8.33 13.12
C PHE A 181 -3.33 -8.81 14.53
N SER A 182 -3.09 -10.09 14.85
CA SER A 182 -3.24 -10.64 16.20
C SER A 182 -2.35 -9.91 17.22
N LEU A 183 -1.08 -9.66 16.87
CA LEU A 183 -0.14 -8.93 17.74
C LEU A 183 -0.62 -7.50 18.00
N LEU A 184 -1.01 -6.78 16.95
CA LEU A 184 -1.52 -5.41 17.05
C LEU A 184 -2.81 -5.33 17.86
N LEU A 185 -3.71 -6.30 17.71
CA LEU A 185 -4.93 -6.40 18.53
C LEU A 185 -4.62 -6.66 20.00
N GLY A 186 -3.63 -7.51 20.31
CA GLY A 186 -3.19 -7.79 21.67
C GLY A 186 -2.45 -6.62 22.35
N LEU A 187 -1.79 -5.77 21.55
CA LEU A 187 -1.08 -4.57 22.02
C LEU A 187 -1.92 -3.29 21.93
N ASN A 188 -3.18 -3.38 21.50
CA ASN A 188 -4.00 -2.21 21.21
C ASN A 188 -4.29 -1.41 22.49
N ARG A 189 -3.76 -0.18 22.57
CA ARG A 189 -3.99 0.79 23.65
C ARG A 189 -4.81 2.00 23.19
N GLY A 190 -5.51 1.89 22.06
CA GLY A 190 -6.25 2.98 21.43
C GLY A 190 -5.39 3.83 20.50
N GLU A 191 -5.95 4.96 20.05
CA GLU A 191 -5.32 5.82 19.05
C GLU A 191 -4.53 6.99 19.66
N ARG A 192 -3.34 7.25 19.11
CA ARG A 192 -2.64 8.52 19.33
C ARG A 192 -2.76 9.39 18.09
N ARG A 193 -3.59 10.43 18.16
CA ARG A 193 -3.92 11.31 17.01
C ARG A 193 -2.69 11.94 16.35
N SER A 194 -1.65 12.29 17.13
CA SER A 194 -0.41 12.84 16.58
C SER A 194 0.35 11.80 15.74
N CYS A 195 0.51 10.58 16.23
CA CYS A 195 1.16 9.49 15.51
C CYS A 195 0.40 9.14 14.22
N ARG A 196 -0.93 9.12 14.25
CA ARG A 196 -1.75 8.91 13.04
C ARG A 196 -1.47 10.00 11.99
N LYS A 197 -1.51 11.27 12.39
CA LYS A 197 -1.23 12.39 11.47
C LYS A 197 0.19 12.32 10.90
N LEU A 198 1.19 12.05 11.74
CA LEU A 198 2.58 11.93 11.30
C LEU A 198 2.78 10.76 10.34
N SER A 199 2.20 9.59 10.63
CA SER A 199 2.26 8.43 9.73
C SER A 199 1.61 8.73 8.38
N SER A 200 0.45 9.41 8.35
CA SER A 200 -0.17 9.84 7.11
C SER A 200 0.69 10.85 6.33
N LEU A 201 1.36 11.79 7.02
CA LEU A 201 2.27 12.73 6.37
C LEU A 201 3.49 12.00 5.77
N ILE A 202 4.10 11.06 6.49
CA ILE A 202 5.21 10.26 5.98
C ILE A 202 4.77 9.51 4.72
N TYR A 203 3.60 8.86 4.78
CA TYR A 203 3.03 8.16 3.64
C TYR A 203 2.80 9.08 2.43
N VAL A 204 2.33 10.31 2.63
CA VAL A 204 2.09 11.25 1.53
C VAL A 204 3.37 11.90 1.02
N LEU A 205 4.40 12.08 1.84
CA LEU A 205 5.59 12.87 1.49
C LEU A 205 6.79 12.02 1.04
N HIS A 206 6.88 10.76 1.46
CA HIS A 206 8.08 9.95 1.16
C HIS A 206 8.48 9.88 -0.32
N PRO A 207 7.57 9.83 -1.32
CA PRO A 207 7.99 9.83 -2.71
C PRO A 207 8.59 11.15 -3.16
N TRP A 208 8.13 12.28 -2.63
CA TRP A 208 8.81 13.56 -2.82
C TRP A 208 10.21 13.55 -2.20
N CYS A 209 10.35 12.95 -1.01
CA CYS A 209 11.66 12.77 -0.40
C CYS A 209 12.59 11.88 -1.24
N ILE A 210 12.09 10.85 -1.93
CA ILE A 210 12.88 10.07 -2.89
C ILE A 210 13.43 10.96 -4.00
N VAL A 211 12.58 11.78 -4.62
CA VAL A 211 13.00 12.70 -5.70
C VAL A 211 14.02 13.72 -5.18
N LEU A 212 13.78 14.32 -4.01
CA LEU A 212 14.66 15.32 -3.42
C LEU A 212 16.01 14.73 -2.98
N VAL A 213 16.03 13.51 -2.43
CA VAL A 213 17.28 12.83 -2.07
C VAL A 213 18.10 12.51 -3.32
N ARG A 214 17.46 12.03 -4.39
CA ARG A 214 18.15 11.77 -5.67
C ARG A 214 18.70 13.05 -6.30
N GLY A 215 17.86 14.07 -6.48
CA GLY A 215 18.31 15.34 -7.05
C GLY A 215 19.34 16.06 -6.20
N GLY A 216 19.24 15.99 -4.87
CA GLY A 216 20.25 16.51 -3.96
C GLY A 216 21.57 15.75 -4.03
N ALA A 217 21.53 14.43 -4.20
CA ALA A 217 22.72 13.60 -4.36
C ALA A 217 23.46 13.92 -5.66
N GLU A 218 22.74 14.12 -6.77
CA GLU A 218 23.31 14.52 -8.06
C GLU A 218 24.03 15.87 -7.96
N VAL A 219 23.38 16.89 -7.37
CA VAL A 219 23.97 18.23 -7.19
C VAL A 219 25.22 18.21 -6.30
N LEU A 220 25.25 17.33 -5.29
CA LEU A 220 26.34 17.24 -4.32
C LEU A 220 27.41 16.21 -4.70
N GLY A 221 27.23 15.46 -5.80
CA GLY A 221 28.12 14.35 -6.18
C GLY A 221 28.12 13.17 -5.19
N LEU A 222 27.01 12.94 -4.49
CA LEU A 222 26.84 11.90 -3.46
C LEU A 222 25.99 10.71 -3.94
N GLU A 223 25.95 10.46 -5.24
CA GLU A 223 25.12 9.41 -5.85
C GLU A 223 25.47 8.01 -5.35
N GLY A 224 26.76 7.71 -5.15
CA GLY A 224 27.20 6.43 -4.59
C GLY A 224 26.50 6.06 -3.27
N PRO A 225 26.65 6.86 -2.19
CA PRO A 225 26.01 6.55 -0.91
C PRO A 225 24.50 6.82 -0.89
N LEU A 226 23.97 7.78 -1.66
CA LEU A 226 22.58 8.24 -1.52
C LEU A 226 21.63 7.74 -2.61
N VAL A 227 22.13 7.11 -3.68
CA VAL A 227 21.31 6.61 -4.79
C VAL A 227 21.66 5.15 -5.11
N GLU A 228 22.94 4.82 -5.29
CA GLU A 228 23.38 3.47 -5.67
C GLU A 228 23.33 2.49 -4.49
N ASN A 229 23.72 2.96 -3.30
CA ASN A 229 23.62 2.16 -2.08
C ASN A 229 22.17 2.12 -1.57
N SER A 230 21.52 0.95 -1.67
CA SER A 230 20.11 0.80 -1.29
C SER A 230 19.84 1.14 0.19
N MET A 231 20.76 0.82 1.10
CA MET A 231 20.61 1.11 2.52
C MET A 231 20.78 2.61 2.81
N GLY A 232 21.80 3.24 2.22
CA GLY A 232 22.04 4.67 2.34
C GLY A 232 20.89 5.49 1.77
N HIS A 233 20.38 5.11 0.59
CA HIS A 233 19.18 5.69 0.00
C HIS A 233 17.97 5.54 0.93
N PHE A 234 17.70 4.32 1.42
CA PHE A 234 16.59 4.05 2.32
C PHE A 234 16.64 4.91 3.60
N LEU A 235 17.79 4.97 4.27
CA LEU A 235 17.98 5.75 5.50
C LEU A 235 17.82 7.26 5.25
N ALA A 236 18.35 7.77 4.14
CA ALA A 236 18.22 9.18 3.78
C ALA A 236 16.76 9.55 3.49
N VAL A 237 16.03 8.72 2.74
CA VAL A 237 14.60 8.91 2.46
C VAL A 237 13.78 8.81 3.74
N LEU A 238 14.06 7.84 4.61
CA LEU A 238 13.39 7.69 5.90
C LEU A 238 13.57 8.93 6.79
N ALA A 239 14.82 9.38 6.95
CA ALA A 239 15.15 10.53 7.77
C ALA A 239 14.51 11.82 7.24
N SER A 240 14.63 12.07 5.93
CA SER A 240 14.03 13.25 5.29
C SER A 240 12.50 13.23 5.35
N SER A 241 11.87 12.07 5.14
CA SER A 241 10.40 11.91 5.26
C SER A 241 9.92 12.18 6.68
N ALA A 242 10.62 11.66 7.70
CA ALA A 242 10.30 11.88 9.10
C ALA A 242 10.48 13.36 9.48
N ALA A 243 11.59 13.98 9.08
CA ALA A 243 11.90 15.38 9.35
C ALA A 243 10.87 16.32 8.71
N ALA A 244 10.56 16.13 7.42
CA ALA A 244 9.56 16.93 6.70
C ALA A 244 8.17 16.79 7.33
N SER A 245 7.77 15.56 7.67
CA SER A 245 6.48 15.30 8.32
C SER A 245 6.39 15.97 9.70
N TRP A 246 7.48 15.92 10.48
CA TRP A 246 7.54 16.56 11.79
C TRP A 246 7.47 18.08 11.70
N ALA A 247 8.24 18.68 10.78
CA ALA A 247 8.24 20.13 10.53
C ALA A 247 6.85 20.64 10.13
N LEU A 248 6.19 19.96 9.19
CA LEU A 248 4.82 20.30 8.78
C LEU A 248 3.81 20.12 9.91
N TRP A 249 3.95 19.06 10.71
CA TRP A 249 3.10 18.85 11.87
C TRP A 249 3.25 19.97 12.91
N LEU A 250 4.47 20.43 13.20
CA LEU A 250 4.72 21.57 14.08
C LEU A 250 4.13 22.87 13.52
N ALA A 251 4.37 23.14 12.23
CA ALA A 251 3.85 24.34 11.56
C ALA A 251 2.31 24.38 11.59
N TRP A 252 1.65 23.24 11.43
CA TRP A 252 0.20 23.13 11.54
C TRP A 252 -0.28 23.29 12.98
N SER A 253 0.40 22.64 13.94
CA SER A 253 0.00 22.65 15.35
C SER A 253 0.13 24.02 16.01
N ARG A 254 0.97 24.90 15.46
CA ARG A 254 1.15 26.29 15.91
C ARG A 254 0.12 27.28 15.34
N ARG A 255 -0.76 26.87 14.42
CA ARG A 255 -1.81 27.78 13.91
C ARG A 255 -2.86 28.00 15.01
N PRO A 256 -3.11 29.25 15.46
CA PRO A 256 -4.12 29.51 16.48
C PRO A 256 -5.49 29.09 15.94
N LEU A 257 -6.19 28.27 16.72
CA LEU A 257 -7.60 27.98 16.48
C LEU A 257 -8.34 29.32 16.48
N LYS A 258 -8.79 29.81 15.32
CA LYS A 258 -9.77 30.90 15.26
C LYS A 258 -10.98 30.44 16.09
N ARG A 259 -11.13 31.00 17.30
CA ARG A 259 -12.37 30.92 18.07
C ARG A 259 -13.46 31.47 17.16
N SER A 260 -14.37 30.60 16.73
CA SER A 260 -15.64 31.02 16.14
C SER A 260 -16.41 31.67 17.28
N ASN A 261 -16.33 33.00 17.39
CA ASN A 261 -17.31 33.77 18.15
C ASN A 261 -18.62 33.68 17.38
N LYS A 262 -19.49 32.76 17.80
CA LYS A 262 -20.93 32.93 17.64
C LYS A 262 -21.39 33.71 18.88
N GLY A 263 -21.54 35.01 18.72
CA GLY A 263 -22.52 35.79 19.47
C GLY A 263 -23.84 35.73 18.74
#